data_AF-A0A8B3FUV2-F1
#
_entry.id   AF-A0A8B3FUV2-F1
#
_cell.length_a   1.000
_cell.length_b   1.000
_cell.length_c   1.000
_cell.angle_alpha   90.00
_cell.angle_beta   90.00
_cell.angle_gamma   90.00
#
_symmetry.space_group_name_H-M   'P 1'
#
loop_
_entity.id
_entity.type
_entity.pdbx_description
1 polymer ?
#
loop_
_entity_poly.entity_id
_entity_poly.type
_entity_poly.pdbx_seq_one_letter_code
_entity_poly.pdbx_strand_id
1 'polypeptide(L)'
;MLRKAVAYCPAMRTNDDTAAAWAEALAPYDFQDGLDAVADVAATPVQPGEQLWVTIQTVIWQIRRYRSARIAEREHLLDAPPTDPAAGIAWRRRANAVLAARDLDESALLALGGRAPRPAIDHQADLRAITVRTGATPAGDQP
;
A
#
# COMPACT_ATOMS: atom_id res chain seq x y z
N MET A 1 14.16 1.58 -13.01
CA MET A 1 12.83 1.82 -13.63
C MET A 1 12.91 1.90 -15.15
N LEU A 2 13.64 2.85 -15.77
CA LEU A 2 13.74 2.96 -17.24
C LEU A 2 14.11 1.64 -17.95
N ARG A 3 15.11 0.90 -17.43
CA ARG A 3 15.49 -0.42 -17.98
C ARG A 3 14.31 -1.41 -18.04
N LYS A 4 13.43 -1.40 -17.03
CA LYS A 4 12.22 -2.25 -17.00
C LYS A 4 11.19 -1.78 -18.04
N ALA A 5 11.01 -0.47 -18.22
CA ALA A 5 10.13 0.08 -19.25
C ALA A 5 10.61 -0.26 -20.67
N VAL A 6 11.91 -0.17 -20.94
CA VAL A 6 12.51 -0.58 -22.23
C VAL A 6 12.32 -2.08 -22.49
N ALA A 7 12.42 -2.92 -21.45
CA ALA A 7 12.20 -4.35 -21.59
C ALA A 7 10.76 -4.70 -22.05
N TYR A 8 9.77 -3.92 -21.60
CA TYR A 8 8.38 -4.07 -22.07
C TYR A 8 8.12 -3.42 -23.43
N CYS A 9 8.86 -2.37 -23.77
CA CYS A 9 8.72 -1.63 -25.03
C CYS A 9 10.07 -1.58 -25.78
N PRO A 10 10.54 -2.66 -26.43
CA PRO A 10 11.86 -2.70 -27.07
C PRO A 10 12.05 -1.66 -28.19
N ALA A 11 10.96 -1.16 -28.77
CA ALA A 11 10.96 -0.09 -29.78
C ALA A 11 11.33 1.30 -29.19
N MET A 12 11.33 1.44 -27.87
CA MET A 12 11.67 2.69 -27.20
C MET A 12 13.17 2.96 -27.32
N ARG A 13 13.53 3.95 -28.13
CA ARG A 13 14.90 4.46 -28.19
C ARG A 13 15.19 5.25 -26.92
N THR A 14 16.31 4.95 -26.28
CA THR A 14 16.76 5.62 -25.07
C THR A 14 18.22 6.02 -25.21
N ASN A 15 18.59 7.12 -24.55
CA ASN A 15 19.95 7.61 -24.42
C ASN A 15 20.18 8.06 -22.97
N ASP A 16 21.38 8.56 -22.69
CA ASP A 16 21.74 9.02 -21.34
C ASP A 16 20.84 10.17 -20.85
N ASP A 17 20.43 11.08 -21.73
CA ASP A 17 19.50 12.16 -21.39
C ASP A 17 18.12 11.61 -20.97
N THR A 18 17.63 10.59 -21.67
CA THR A 18 16.38 9.90 -21.31
C THR A 18 16.53 9.23 -19.96
N ALA A 19 17.67 8.60 -19.68
CA ALA A 19 17.95 8.00 -18.39
C ALA A 19 17.99 9.03 -17.26
N ALA A 20 18.64 10.17 -17.48
CA ALA A 20 18.72 11.28 -16.53
C ALA A 20 17.32 11.85 -16.24
N ALA A 21 16.52 12.12 -17.27
CA ALA A 21 15.15 12.63 -17.10
C ALA A 21 14.26 11.64 -16.33
N TRP A 22 14.40 10.34 -16.59
CA TRP A 22 13.69 9.30 -15.85
C TRP A 22 14.12 9.21 -14.39
N ALA A 23 15.42 9.33 -14.12
CA ALA A 23 15.95 9.33 -12.76
C ALA A 23 15.47 10.56 -11.99
N GLU A 24 15.55 11.75 -12.58
CA GLU A 24 15.14 13.00 -11.95
C GLU A 24 13.65 13.01 -11.61
N ALA A 25 12.78 12.72 -12.57
CA ALA A 25 11.34 12.82 -12.34
C ALA A 25 10.82 11.72 -11.40
N LEU A 26 11.52 10.58 -11.29
CA LEU A 26 11.14 9.48 -10.41
C LEU A 26 11.86 9.48 -9.05
N ALA A 27 12.87 10.33 -8.85
CA ALA A 27 13.61 10.47 -7.60
C ALA A 27 12.73 10.67 -6.35
N PRO A 28 11.57 11.39 -6.41
CA PRO A 28 10.73 11.59 -5.23
C PRO A 28 9.87 10.36 -4.84
N TYR A 29 9.83 9.32 -5.66
CA TYR A 29 8.93 8.18 -5.48
C TYR A 29 9.67 6.95 -4.96
N ASP A 30 8.93 6.08 -4.28
CA ASP A 30 9.47 4.79 -3.85
C ASP A 30 9.86 3.94 -5.07
N PHE A 31 11.02 3.28 -4.96
CA PHE A 31 11.58 2.52 -6.07
C PHE A 31 10.70 1.32 -6.46
N GLN A 32 10.10 0.64 -5.48
CA GLN A 32 9.26 -0.52 -5.75
C GLN A 32 7.91 -0.11 -6.33
N ASP A 33 7.29 0.95 -5.80
CA ASP A 33 6.09 1.53 -6.42
C ASP A 33 6.32 1.87 -7.90
N GLY A 34 7.49 2.42 -8.23
CA GLY A 34 7.83 2.73 -9.61
C GLY A 34 8.12 1.49 -10.47
N LEU A 35 8.65 0.41 -9.92
CA LEU A 35 8.79 -0.86 -10.65
C LEU A 35 7.43 -1.51 -10.92
N ASP A 36 6.52 -1.50 -9.95
CA ASP A 36 5.18 -2.05 -10.10
C ASP A 36 4.37 -1.21 -11.09
N ALA A 37 4.44 0.11 -10.97
CA ALA A 37 3.76 1.02 -11.89
C ALA A 37 4.19 0.79 -13.35
N VAL A 38 5.49 0.54 -13.60
CA VAL A 38 5.97 0.17 -14.94
C VAL A 38 5.35 -1.14 -15.42
N ALA A 39 5.23 -2.15 -14.56
CA ALA A 39 4.63 -3.43 -14.94
C ALA A 39 3.13 -3.29 -15.23
N ASP A 40 2.39 -2.57 -14.39
CA ASP A 40 0.95 -2.36 -14.56
C ASP A 40 0.63 -1.54 -15.81
N VAL A 41 1.39 -0.48 -16.08
CA VAL A 41 1.25 0.32 -17.31
C VAL A 41 1.55 -0.56 -18.52
N ALA A 42 2.59 -1.39 -18.47
CA ALA A 42 2.92 -2.31 -19.57
C ALA A 42 1.86 -3.41 -19.77
N ALA A 43 1.14 -3.80 -18.73
CA ALA A 43 0.06 -4.78 -18.79
C ALA A 43 -1.28 -4.20 -19.29
N THR A 44 -1.35 -2.88 -19.54
CA THR A 44 -2.58 -2.23 -20.01
C THR A 44 -2.95 -2.75 -21.41
N PRO A 45 -4.17 -3.27 -21.62
CA PRO A 45 -4.61 -3.73 -22.93
C PRO A 45 -4.59 -2.60 -23.96
N VAL A 46 -3.97 -2.86 -25.11
CA VAL A 46 -3.93 -1.96 -26.28
C VAL A 46 -4.84 -2.50 -27.38
N GLN A 47 -5.49 -1.61 -28.11
CA GLN A 47 -6.31 -2.04 -29.24
C GLN A 47 -5.44 -2.57 -30.38
N PRO A 48 -5.96 -3.46 -31.24
CA PRO A 48 -5.26 -3.88 -32.44
C PRO A 48 -4.86 -2.67 -33.30
N GLY A 49 -3.58 -2.56 -33.63
CA GLY A 49 -3.02 -1.44 -34.39
C GLY A 49 -2.45 -0.30 -33.53
N GLU A 50 -2.68 -0.31 -32.22
CA GLU A 50 -2.03 0.63 -31.30
C GLU A 50 -0.70 0.06 -30.79
N GLN A 51 0.26 0.96 -30.57
CA GLN A 51 1.54 0.59 -29.99
C GLN A 51 1.53 0.86 -28.49
N LEU A 52 1.96 -0.12 -27.70
CA LEU A 52 2.17 0.04 -26.27
C LEU A 52 3.35 0.97 -26.00
N TRP A 53 3.09 2.05 -25.25
CA TRP A 53 4.11 2.99 -24.81
C TRP A 53 4.06 3.16 -23.29
N VAL A 54 5.14 2.75 -22.62
CA VAL A 54 5.35 3.07 -21.20
C VAL A 54 6.01 4.45 -21.12
N THR A 55 5.21 5.46 -20.80
CA THR A 55 5.70 6.83 -20.62
C THR A 55 5.98 7.13 -19.16
N ILE A 56 6.89 8.06 -18.90
CA ILE A 56 7.17 8.51 -17.53
C ILE A 56 5.95 9.13 -16.85
N GLN A 57 5.10 9.83 -17.61
CA GLN A 57 3.87 10.45 -17.09
C GLN A 57 2.85 9.39 -16.66
N THR A 58 2.64 8.35 -17.46
CA THR A 58 1.72 7.26 -17.10
C THR A 58 2.21 6.48 -15.88
N VAL A 59 3.53 6.27 -15.77
CA VAL A 59 4.14 5.68 -14.56
C VAL A 59 3.90 6.55 -13.33
N ILE A 60 4.17 7.86 -13.41
CA ILE A 60 3.93 8.80 -12.29
C ILE A 60 2.46 8.81 -11.88
N TRP A 61 1.54 8.81 -12.84
CA TRP A 61 0.11 8.74 -12.56
C TRP A 61 -0.25 7.45 -11.79
N GLN A 62 0.28 6.31 -12.22
CA GLN A 62 0.03 5.02 -11.57
C GLN A 62 0.60 4.96 -10.15
N ILE A 63 1.81 5.49 -9.92
CA ILE A 63 2.38 5.62 -8.56
C ILE A 63 1.46 6.46 -7.65
N ARG A 64 0.97 7.59 -8.17
CA ARG A 64 0.03 8.45 -7.42
C ARG A 64 -1.27 7.71 -7.10
N ARG A 65 -1.76 6.89 -8.03
CA ARG A 65 -2.93 6.03 -7.81
C ARG A 65 -2.70 5.04 -6.66
N TYR A 66 -1.55 4.36 -6.61
CA TYR A 66 -1.21 3.47 -5.49
C TYR A 66 -1.19 4.20 -4.15
N ARG A 67 -0.58 5.39 -4.13
CA ARG A 67 -0.53 6.21 -2.92
C ARG A 67 -1.93 6.61 -2.46
N SER A 68 -2.80 7.06 -3.38
CA SER A 68 -4.18 7.39 -3.04
C SER A 68 -4.96 6.16 -2.53
N ALA A 69 -4.75 5.00 -3.13
CA ALA A 69 -5.38 3.75 -2.68
C ALA A 69 -4.94 3.39 -1.26
N ARG A 70 -3.62 3.44 -0.96
CA ARG A 70 -3.11 3.23 0.40
C ARG A 70 -3.65 4.24 1.40
N ILE A 71 -3.83 5.50 1.01
CA ILE A 71 -4.44 6.52 1.88
C ILE A 71 -5.89 6.15 2.20
N ALA A 72 -6.69 5.88 1.17
CA ALA A 72 -8.10 5.52 1.36
C ALA A 72 -8.27 4.25 2.20
N GLU A 73 -7.41 3.25 1.99
CA GLU A 73 -7.41 2.01 2.77
C GLU A 73 -7.06 2.27 4.23
N ARG A 74 -6.12 3.17 4.55
CA ARG A 74 -5.49 3.27 5.88
C ARG A 74 -5.89 4.48 6.70
N GLU A 75 -6.65 5.40 6.13
CA GLU A 75 -7.12 6.60 6.85
C GLU A 75 -7.83 6.23 8.16
N HIS A 76 -8.57 5.11 8.17
CA HIS A 76 -9.25 4.60 9.36
C HIS A 76 -8.30 4.12 10.49
N LEU A 77 -7.02 3.90 10.20
CA LEU A 77 -6.00 3.52 11.18
C LEU A 77 -5.44 4.72 11.96
N LEU A 78 -5.70 5.94 11.49
CA LEU A 78 -5.21 7.16 12.11
C LEU A 78 -6.15 7.63 13.22
N ASP A 79 -5.58 7.99 14.37
CA ASP A 79 -6.32 8.72 15.40
C ASP A 79 -6.61 10.15 14.95
N ALA A 80 -7.63 10.78 15.55
CA ALA A 80 -7.97 12.17 15.27
C ALA A 80 -6.78 13.12 15.52
N PRO A 81 -6.59 14.16 14.69
CA PRO A 81 -5.51 15.12 14.89
C PRO A 81 -5.68 15.86 16.22
N PRO A 82 -4.59 16.05 16.99
CA PRO A 82 -4.65 16.78 18.26
C PRO A 82 -4.90 18.28 18.00
N THR A 83 -5.59 18.93 18.93
CA THR A 83 -5.89 20.37 18.89
C THR A 83 -4.68 21.25 19.23
N ASP A 84 -3.71 20.70 19.98
CA ASP A 84 -2.45 21.38 20.28
C ASP A 84 -1.50 21.39 19.06
N PRO A 85 -1.04 22.57 18.59
CA PRO A 85 -0.10 22.68 17.48
C PRO A 85 1.21 21.91 17.67
N ALA A 86 1.74 21.83 18.89
CA ALA A 86 3.00 21.12 19.16
C ALA A 86 2.82 19.60 19.02
N ALA A 87 1.74 19.06 19.56
CA ALA A 87 1.32 17.67 19.34
C ALA A 87 0.98 17.37 17.86
N GLY A 88 0.49 18.37 17.11
CA GLY A 88 0.11 18.26 15.70
C GLY A 88 1.26 17.87 14.77
N ILE A 89 2.49 18.35 15.01
CA ILE A 89 3.66 17.98 14.19
C ILE A 89 4.01 16.50 14.40
N ALA A 90 4.01 16.02 15.64
CA ALA A 90 4.30 14.63 15.96
C ALA A 90 3.23 13.69 15.37
N TRP A 91 1.95 14.06 15.50
CA TRP A 91 0.85 13.34 14.87
C TRP A 91 1.01 13.28 13.34
N ARG A 92 1.30 14.40 12.67
CA ARG A 92 1.51 14.45 11.21
C ARG A 92 2.64 13.54 10.76
N ARG A 93 3.74 13.48 11.51
CA ARG A 93 4.88 12.57 11.19
C ARG A 93 4.46 11.11 11.27
N ARG A 94 3.73 10.72 12.32
CA ARG A 94 3.20 9.35 12.47
C ARG A 94 2.19 9.01 11.38
N ALA A 95 1.23 9.90 11.12
CA ALA A 95 0.26 9.72 10.05
C ALA A 95 0.93 9.52 8.68
N ASN A 96 1.92 10.36 8.36
CA ASN A 96 2.70 10.20 7.13
C ASN A 96 3.44 8.87 7.08
N ALA A 97 3.98 8.38 8.21
CA ALA A 97 4.64 7.07 8.27
C ALA A 97 3.67 5.91 7.98
N VAL A 98 2.47 5.93 8.58
CA VAL A 98 1.42 4.91 8.33
C VAL A 98 0.96 4.92 6.87
N LEU A 99 0.74 6.11 6.31
CA LEU A 99 0.24 6.26 4.94
C LEU A 99 1.32 5.97 3.88
N ALA A 100 2.61 6.15 4.21
CA ALA A 100 3.73 5.91 3.30
C ALA A 100 4.29 4.49 3.37
N ALA A 101 4.09 3.76 4.47
CA ALA A 101 4.61 2.40 4.62
C ALA A 101 4.11 1.48 3.51
N ARG A 102 4.95 0.58 2.98
CA ARG A 102 4.53 -0.37 1.94
C ARG A 102 4.32 -1.76 2.52
N ASP A 103 5.33 -2.26 3.22
CA ASP A 103 5.45 -3.66 3.61
C ASP A 103 5.23 -3.89 5.12
N LEU A 104 4.35 -3.09 5.74
CA LEU A 104 3.97 -3.29 7.14
C LEU A 104 2.61 -3.97 7.22
N ASP A 105 2.50 -4.95 8.10
CA ASP A 105 1.22 -5.54 8.45
C ASP A 105 0.34 -4.56 9.23
N GLU A 106 -0.95 -4.86 9.33
CA GLU A 106 -1.93 -4.00 10.00
C GLU A 106 -1.58 -3.75 11.47
N SER A 107 -0.98 -4.72 12.16
CA SER A 107 -0.60 -4.57 13.57
C SER A 107 0.54 -3.57 13.74
N ALA A 108 1.54 -3.60 12.87
CA ALA A 108 2.63 -2.65 12.83
C ALA A 108 2.15 -1.25 12.42
N LEU A 109 1.19 -1.16 11.49
CA LEU A 109 0.56 0.10 11.10
C LEU A 109 -0.26 0.71 12.24
N LEU A 110 -1.02 -0.08 12.99
CA LEU A 110 -1.78 0.37 14.16
C LEU A 110 -0.84 0.93 15.24
N ALA A 111 0.24 0.20 15.55
CA ALA A 111 1.25 0.64 16.51
C ALA A 111 1.88 1.99 16.11
N LEU A 112 2.16 2.19 14.83
CA LEU A 112 2.67 3.47 14.29
C LEU A 112 1.62 4.59 14.33
N GLY A 113 0.35 4.26 14.10
CA GLY A 113 -0.79 5.18 14.11
C GLY A 113 -1.12 5.76 15.49
N GLY A 114 -0.62 5.15 16.57
CA GLY A 114 -0.97 5.50 17.95
C GLY A 114 -2.18 4.75 18.49
N ARG A 115 -2.77 3.87 17.66
CA ARG A 115 -3.93 3.07 18.01
C ARG A 115 -3.47 1.72 18.52
N ALA A 116 -3.90 1.33 19.72
CA ALA A 116 -3.63 -0.02 20.22
C ALA A 116 -4.23 -1.06 19.25
N PRO A 117 -3.51 -2.14 18.92
CA PRO A 117 -4.08 -3.22 18.14
C PRO A 117 -5.36 -3.70 18.84
N ARG A 118 -6.47 -3.76 18.09
CA ARG A 118 -7.72 -4.30 18.63
C ARG A 118 -7.39 -5.71 19.09
N PRO A 119 -7.63 -6.09 20.35
CA PRO A 119 -7.33 -7.44 20.78
C PRO A 119 -8.04 -8.38 19.82
N ALA A 120 -7.29 -9.33 19.24
CA ALA A 120 -7.90 -10.41 18.49
C ALA A 120 -8.93 -11.00 19.44
N ILE A 121 -10.21 -10.87 19.11
CA ILE A 121 -11.26 -11.54 19.86
C ILE A 121 -10.87 -13.01 19.73
N ASP A 122 -10.39 -13.58 20.84
CA ASP A 122 -10.06 -14.99 20.89
C ASP A 122 -11.40 -15.72 20.75
N HIS A 123 -11.75 -16.01 19.50
CA HIS A 123 -13.03 -16.58 19.13
C HIS A 123 -13.27 -17.89 19.89
N GLN A 124 -12.19 -18.55 20.31
CA GLN A 124 -12.18 -19.76 21.11
C GLN A 124 -12.51 -19.49 22.59
N ALA A 125 -12.03 -18.37 23.16
CA ALA A 125 -12.41 -17.93 24.50
C ALA A 125 -13.87 -17.46 24.56
N ASP A 126 -14.34 -16.75 23.53
CA ASP A 126 -15.74 -16.31 23.43
C ASP A 126 -16.69 -17.50 23.24
N LEU A 127 -16.34 -18.49 22.40
CA LEU A 127 -17.12 -19.72 22.28
C LEU A 127 -17.19 -20.45 23.62
N ARG A 128 -16.07 -20.63 24.33
CA ARG A 128 -16.06 -21.25 25.68
C ARG A 128 -16.90 -20.47 26.69
N ALA A 129 -16.86 -19.14 26.67
CA ALA A 129 -17.67 -18.30 27.53
C ALA A 129 -19.17 -18.44 27.24
N ILE A 130 -19.55 -18.56 25.96
CA ILE A 130 -20.92 -18.86 25.53
C ILE A 130 -21.32 -20.28 25.97
N THR A 131 -20.47 -21.29 25.77
CA THR A 131 -20.71 -22.68 26.19
C THR A 131 -20.96 -22.78 27.70
N VAL A 132 -20.16 -22.10 28.52
CA VAL A 132 -20.32 -22.05 30.00
C VAL A 132 -21.61 -21.34 30.41
N ARG A 133 -22.01 -20.29 29.68
CA ARG A 133 -23.22 -19.51 29.99
C ARG A 133 -24.51 -20.19 29.53
N THR A 134 -24.43 -21.08 28.53
CA THR A 134 -25.58 -21.75 27.92
C THR A 134 -25.71 -23.22 28.35
N GLY A 135 -24.73 -23.78 29.08
CA GLY A 135 -24.77 -25.14 29.61
C GLY A 135 -24.70 -26.26 28.57
N ALA A 136 -24.40 -25.94 27.31
CA ALA A 136 -24.37 -26.91 26.22
C ALA A 136 -22.98 -27.51 26.06
N THR A 137 -22.75 -28.73 26.55
CA THR A 137 -21.52 -29.49 26.26
C THR A 137 -21.40 -29.74 24.75
N PRO A 138 -20.28 -29.43 24.08
CA PRO A 138 -20.10 -29.83 22.69
C PRO A 138 -20.10 -31.36 22.63
N ALA A 139 -20.96 -31.93 21.77
CA ALA A 139 -20.99 -33.36 21.52
C ALA A 139 -19.61 -33.78 21.01
N GLY A 140 -18.88 -34.51 21.84
CA GLY A 140 -17.61 -35.10 21.45
C GLY A 140 -17.86 -36.13 20.36
N ASP A 141 -17.14 -36.00 19.26
CA ASP A 141 -16.89 -37.12 18.36
C ASP A 141 -16.29 -38.26 19.19
N GLN A 142 -16.98 -39.39 19.18
CA GLN A 142 -16.45 -40.68 19.59
C GLN A 142 -16.24 -41.54 18.33
N PRO A 143 -15.30 -42.49 18.38
CA PRO A 143 -14.32 -42.80 17.33
C PRO A 143 -14.85 -43.47 16.07
#